data_AF-A0A966EHW2-F1
#
_entry.id   AF-A0A966EHW2-F1
#
_cell.length_a   1.000
_cell.length_b   1.000
_cell.length_c   1.000
_cell.angle_alpha   90.00
_cell.angle_beta   90.00
_cell.angle_gamma   90.00
#
_symmetry.space_group_name_H-M   'P 1'
#
loop_
_entity.id
_entity.type
_entity.pdbx_description
1 polymer ?
#
loop_
_entity_poly.entity_id
_entity_poly.type
_entity_poly.pdbx_seq_one_letter_code
_entity_poly.pdbx_strand_id
1 'polypeptide(L)'
;MKMNRNLSVALAFVLVFLIYQAFWSGGSGNDVEGGFVKVSRGDRSLTLSERGTLTTRNATNIRSVVRGRRRIEWLVDEGTVVKEGDILVELEKTEVQRRIDQLENELISVETSL
;
A
#
# COMPACT_ATOMS: atom_id res chain seq x y z
N MET A 1 74.45 45.65 13.26
CA MET A 1 74.61 44.96 14.56
C MET A 1 75.56 43.79 14.35
N LYS A 2 76.84 43.91 14.75
CA LYS A 2 77.88 42.91 14.46
C LYS A 2 77.64 41.68 15.33
N MET A 3 77.13 40.61 14.71
CA MET A 3 76.94 39.32 15.35
C MET A 3 78.31 38.65 15.53
N ASN A 4 78.61 38.28 16.75
CA ASN A 4 79.78 37.52 17.16
C ASN A 4 79.80 36.17 16.42
N ARG A 5 80.95 35.83 15.81
CA ARG A 5 81.11 34.71 14.87
C ARG A 5 80.68 33.36 15.44
N ASN A 6 80.73 33.19 16.76
CA ASN A 6 80.22 32.02 17.49
C ASN A 6 78.70 32.01 17.67
N LEU A 7 78.05 33.18 17.78
CA LEU A 7 76.59 33.30 17.89
C LEU A 7 75.90 32.97 16.56
N SER A 8 76.49 33.37 15.42
CA SER A 8 75.99 32.98 14.09
C SER A 8 76.12 31.47 13.84
N VAL A 9 77.19 30.83 14.32
CA VAL A 9 77.39 29.37 14.19
C VAL A 9 76.42 28.60 15.09
N ALA A 10 76.18 29.07 16.31
CA ALA A 10 75.18 28.48 17.20
C ALA A 10 73.76 28.58 16.61
N LEU A 11 73.41 29.74 16.02
CA LEU A 11 72.12 29.94 15.35
C LEU A 11 71.95 29.00 14.14
N ALA A 12 73.02 28.81 13.36
CA ALA A 12 73.00 27.89 12.22
C ALA A 12 72.82 26.43 12.66
N PHE A 13 73.47 26.00 13.76
CA PHE A 13 73.28 24.65 14.31
C PHE A 13 71.85 24.44 14.83
N VAL A 14 71.26 25.43 15.49
CA VAL A 14 69.86 25.36 15.94
C VAL A 14 68.90 25.28 14.75
N LEU A 15 69.16 26.05 13.69
CA LEU A 15 68.37 25.99 12.46
C LEU A 15 68.47 24.63 11.77
N VAL A 16 69.68 24.07 11.67
CA VAL A 16 69.88 22.72 11.09
C VAL A 16 69.23 21.65 11.96
N PHE A 17 69.28 21.77 13.29
CA PHE A 17 68.62 20.85 14.20
C PHE A 17 67.08 20.93 14.09
N LEU A 18 66.51 22.13 13.93
CA LEU A 18 65.09 22.32 13.69
C LEU A 18 64.66 21.76 12.34
N ILE A 19 65.47 21.93 11.30
CA ILE A 19 65.21 21.34 9.98
C ILE A 19 65.30 19.81 10.04
N TYR A 20 66.26 19.27 10.79
CA TYR A 20 66.39 17.82 11.00
C TYR A 20 65.18 17.24 11.74
N GLN A 21 64.69 17.91 12.77
CA GLN A 21 63.47 17.52 13.49
C GLN A 21 62.23 17.57 12.57
N ALA A 22 62.11 18.63 11.76
CA ALA A 22 61.00 18.79 10.82
C ALA A 22 61.05 17.77 9.66
N PHE A 23 62.26 17.33 9.25
CA PHE A 23 62.44 16.32 8.22
C PHE A 23 62.19 14.90 8.74
N TRP A 24 62.45 14.65 10.03
CA TRP A 24 62.14 13.37 10.67
C TRP A 24 60.66 13.25 11.08
N SER A 25 59.93 14.36 11.27
CA SER A 25 58.50 14.32 11.62
C SER A 25 57.57 14.00 10.44
N GLY A 26 58.10 13.48 9.33
CA GLY A 26 57.34 13.05 8.17
C GLY A 26 56.70 11.68 8.37
N GLY A 27 55.46 11.65 8.85
CA GLY A 27 54.59 10.48 8.70
C GLY A 27 53.64 10.23 9.86
N SER A 28 52.70 11.14 10.12
CA SER A 28 51.45 10.74 10.78
C SER A 28 50.57 10.09 9.73
N GLY A 29 50.80 8.81 9.46
CA GLY A 29 49.82 7.99 8.76
C GLY A 29 48.52 8.07 9.56
N ASN A 30 47.42 8.44 8.90
CA ASN A 30 46.10 8.25 9.48
C ASN A 30 45.85 6.74 9.51
N ASP A 31 46.35 6.07 10.55
CA ASP A 31 45.96 4.72 10.87
C ASP A 31 44.44 4.78 11.08
N VAL A 32 43.71 4.23 10.12
CA VAL A 32 42.27 4.05 10.25
C VAL A 32 42.12 3.10 11.41
N GLU A 33 41.83 3.66 12.59
CA GLU A 33 41.64 2.92 13.82
C GLU A 33 40.43 2.01 13.63
N GLY A 34 40.71 0.79 13.17
CA GLY A 34 39.72 -0.26 12.96
C GLY A 34 39.18 -0.69 14.32
N GLY A 35 38.06 -0.14 14.72
CA GLY A 35 37.34 -0.54 15.93
C GLY A 35 36.62 -1.87 15.73
N PHE A 36 36.85 -2.83 16.65
CA PHE A 36 36.05 -4.05 16.73
C PHE A 36 34.76 -3.78 17.52
N VAL A 37 33.61 -3.99 16.88
CA VAL A 37 32.31 -3.93 17.55
C VAL A 37 31.87 -5.34 17.92
N LYS A 38 31.48 -5.54 19.18
CA LYS A 38 30.96 -6.81 19.68
C LYS A 38 29.59 -7.08 19.06
N VAL A 39 29.51 -8.07 18.17
CA VAL A 39 28.24 -8.54 17.60
C VAL A 39 27.66 -9.68 18.45
N SER A 40 26.37 -9.60 18.75
CA SER A 40 25.61 -10.63 19.47
C SER A 40 24.59 -11.27 18.54
N ARG A 41 24.45 -12.60 18.58
CA ARG A 41 23.35 -13.29 17.89
C ARG A 41 22.04 -13.03 18.64
N GLY A 42 21.00 -12.68 17.90
CA GLY A 42 19.64 -12.54 18.41
C GLY A 42 18.65 -12.83 17.29
N ASP A 43 17.53 -13.44 17.65
CA ASP A 43 16.46 -13.68 16.67
C ASP A 43 15.83 -12.35 16.27
N ARG A 44 15.81 -12.10 14.96
CA ARG A 44 15.21 -10.93 14.34
C ARG A 44 14.08 -11.44 13.44
N SER A 45 12.85 -11.09 13.78
CA SER A 45 11.71 -11.39 12.94
C SER A 45 11.79 -10.56 11.66
N LEU A 46 11.86 -11.24 10.51
CA LEU A 46 11.78 -10.60 9.20
C LEU A 46 10.30 -10.36 8.88
N THR A 47 9.86 -9.10 8.90
CA THR A 47 8.48 -8.74 8.55
C THR A 47 8.43 -8.27 7.09
N LEU A 48 7.68 -8.98 6.25
CA LEU A 48 7.41 -8.59 4.87
C LEU A 48 6.06 -7.86 4.83
N SER A 49 6.07 -6.58 4.43
CA SER A 49 4.85 -5.81 4.24
C SER A 49 4.45 -5.87 2.77
N GLU A 50 3.43 -6.66 2.45
CA GLU A 50 2.84 -6.69 1.12
C GLU A 50 1.71 -5.67 1.01
N ARG A 51 1.63 -4.98 -0.13
CA ARG A 51 0.49 -4.13 -0.48
C ARG A 51 -0.47 -4.94 -1.34
N GLY A 52 -1.69 -5.12 -0.86
CA GLY A 52 -2.77 -5.78 -1.60
C GLY A 52 -3.98 -4.87 -1.74
N THR A 53 -4.83 -5.17 -2.72
CA THR A 53 -6.12 -4.51 -2.91
C THR A 53 -7.23 -5.35 -2.30
N LEU A 54 -8.10 -4.74 -1.51
CA LEU A 54 -9.27 -5.42 -0.98
C LEU A 54 -10.29 -5.63 -2.10
N THR A 55 -10.73 -6.88 -2.26
CA THR A 55 -11.80 -7.25 -3.19
C THR A 55 -13.02 -7.75 -2.42
N THR A 56 -14.20 -7.50 -2.98
CA THR A 56 -15.45 -8.02 -2.43
C THR A 56 -15.42 -9.55 -2.45
N ARG A 57 -15.60 -10.18 -1.29
CA ARG A 57 -15.60 -11.65 -1.18
C ARG A 57 -16.69 -12.31 -2.03
N ASN A 58 -17.90 -11.74 -2.00
CA ASN A 58 -19.06 -12.24 -2.75
C ASN A 58 -19.76 -11.06 -3.42
N ALA A 59 -19.62 -10.95 -4.74
CA ALA A 59 -20.31 -9.93 -5.54
C ALA A 59 -21.38 -10.59 -6.40
N THR A 60 -22.65 -10.30 -6.12
CA THR A 60 -23.78 -10.82 -6.89
C THR A 60 -24.40 -9.69 -7.72
N ASN A 61 -24.50 -9.91 -9.03
CA ASN A 61 -25.17 -8.96 -9.94
C ASN A 61 -26.63 -9.39 -10.13
N ILE A 62 -27.56 -8.57 -9.66
CA ILE A 62 -28.99 -8.87 -9.72
C ILE A 62 -29.57 -8.23 -10.99
N ARG A 63 -30.23 -9.05 -11.80
CA ARG A 63 -30.84 -8.64 -13.07
C ARG A 63 -32.30 -9.02 -13.10
N SER A 64 -33.12 -8.21 -13.77
CA SER A 64 -34.51 -8.57 -14.01
C SER A 64 -34.60 -9.80 -14.92
N VAL A 65 -35.33 -10.81 -14.48
CA VAL A 65 -35.60 -12.05 -15.25
C VAL A 65 -36.85 -11.89 -16.12
N VAL A 66 -37.65 -10.84 -15.88
CA VAL A 66 -38.92 -10.63 -16.58
C VAL A 66 -38.64 -10.13 -18.01
N ARG A 67 -39.19 -10.82 -19.02
CA ARG A 67 -39.06 -10.39 -20.42
C ARG A 67 -39.76 -9.05 -20.67
N GLY A 68 -39.05 -8.15 -21.35
CA GLY A 68 -39.55 -6.83 -21.77
C GLY A 68 -39.02 -5.69 -20.92
N ARG A 69 -39.17 -4.45 -21.41
CA ARG A 69 -38.90 -3.24 -20.63
C ARG A 69 -40.12 -2.93 -19.78
N ARG A 70 -39.97 -2.97 -18.46
CA ARG A 70 -41.01 -2.59 -17.49
C ARG A 70 -40.57 -1.38 -16.69
N ARG A 71 -41.54 -0.54 -16.29
CA ARG A 71 -41.29 0.57 -15.39
C ARG A 71 -40.98 0.04 -13.99
N ILE A 72 -40.00 0.65 -13.35
CA ILE A 72 -39.70 0.42 -11.92
C ILE A 72 -40.74 1.23 -11.15
N GLU A 73 -41.55 0.56 -10.33
CA GLU A 73 -42.53 1.17 -9.44
C GLU A 73 -41.85 1.63 -8.14
N TRP A 74 -40.92 0.82 -7.64
CA TRP A 74 -40.12 1.15 -6.47
C TRP A 74 -38.72 0.53 -6.54
N LEU A 75 -37.75 1.22 -5.96
CA LEU A 75 -36.36 0.81 -5.86
C LEU A 75 -35.86 1.08 -4.44
N VAL A 76 -35.10 0.15 -3.88
CA VAL A 76 -34.43 0.34 -2.59
C VAL A 76 -33.38 1.46 -2.67
N ASP A 77 -33.21 2.21 -1.59
CA ASP A 77 -32.22 3.28 -1.52
C ASP A 77 -30.77 2.76 -1.67
N GLU A 78 -29.94 3.56 -2.32
CA GLU A 78 -28.53 3.24 -2.54
C GLU A 78 -27.76 3.13 -1.20
N GLY A 79 -26.88 2.14 -1.10
CA GLY A 79 -26.09 1.91 0.12
C GLY A 79 -26.83 1.18 1.25
N THR A 80 -28.08 0.78 1.03
CA THR A 80 -28.84 -0.01 2.00
C THR A 80 -28.26 -1.42 2.17
N VAL A 81 -28.12 -1.86 3.42
CA VAL A 81 -27.75 -3.24 3.74
C VAL A 81 -29.00 -4.12 3.68
N VAL A 82 -29.00 -5.05 2.75
CA VAL A 82 -30.13 -5.95 2.47
C VAL A 82 -29.75 -7.40 2.78
N LYS A 83 -30.75 -8.23 3.10
CA LYS A 83 -30.60 -9.66 3.34
C LYS A 83 -31.17 -10.46 2.17
N GLU A 84 -30.84 -11.76 2.15
CA GLU A 84 -31.44 -12.68 1.20
C GLU A 84 -32.96 -12.74 1.40
N GLY A 85 -33.70 -12.53 0.31
CA GLY A 85 -35.16 -12.48 0.31
C GLY A 85 -35.76 -11.09 0.38
N ASP A 86 -34.97 -10.04 0.63
CA ASP A 86 -35.48 -8.66 0.63
C ASP A 86 -35.84 -8.21 -0.79
N ILE A 87 -36.94 -7.45 -0.91
CA ILE A 87 -37.36 -6.87 -2.17
C ILE A 87 -36.42 -5.69 -2.49
N LEU A 88 -35.73 -5.77 -3.61
CA LEU A 88 -34.81 -4.71 -4.06
C LEU A 88 -35.45 -3.80 -5.10
N VAL A 89 -36.34 -4.36 -5.92
CA VAL A 89 -36.98 -3.68 -7.04
C VAL A 89 -38.41 -4.20 -7.14
N GLU A 90 -39.37 -3.30 -7.21
CA GLU A 90 -40.74 -3.61 -7.60
C GLU A 90 -40.98 -3.12 -9.02
N LEU A 91 -41.41 -4.03 -9.90
CA LEU A 91 -41.71 -3.74 -11.30
C LEU A 91 -43.22 -3.66 -11.49
N GLU A 92 -43.65 -2.80 -12.42
CA GLU A 92 -45.06 -2.65 -12.78
C GLU A 92 -45.68 -4.00 -13.22
N LYS A 93 -46.76 -4.39 -12.54
CA LYS A 93 -47.40 -5.73 -12.71
C LYS A 93 -48.55 -5.75 -13.71
N THR A 94 -49.03 -4.60 -14.18
CA THR A 94 -50.35 -4.49 -14.84
C THR A 94 -50.51 -5.39 -16.07
N GLU A 95 -49.51 -5.48 -16.94
CA GLU A 95 -49.57 -6.35 -18.13
C GLU A 95 -49.47 -7.84 -17.76
N VAL A 96 -48.60 -8.17 -16.79
CA VAL A 96 -48.42 -9.55 -16.32
C VAL A 96 -49.69 -10.04 -15.65
N GLN A 97 -50.31 -9.22 -14.81
CA GLN A 97 -51.55 -9.53 -14.13
C GLN A 97 -52.68 -9.81 -15.13
N ARG A 98 -52.87 -8.92 -16.12
CA ARG A 98 -53.87 -9.15 -17.18
C ARG A 98 -53.68 -10.47 -17.90
N ARG A 99 -52.43 -10.88 -18.12
CA ARG A 99 -52.13 -12.16 -18.79
C ARG A 99 -52.47 -13.35 -17.90
N ILE A 100 -52.20 -13.25 -16.60
CA ILE A 100 -52.57 -14.28 -15.62
C ILE A 100 -54.10 -14.39 -15.56
N ASP A 101 -54.80 -13.26 -15.41
CA ASP A 101 -56.26 -13.23 -15.34
C ASP A 101 -56.91 -13.85 -16.60
N GLN A 102 -56.34 -13.61 -17.79
CA GLN A 102 -56.80 -14.25 -19.03
C GLN A 102 -56.65 -15.76 -19.01
N LEU A 103 -55.50 -16.26 -18.55
CA LEU A 103 -55.21 -17.70 -18.49
C LEU A 103 -56.08 -18.40 -17.44
N GLU A 104 -56.35 -17.75 -16.31
CA GLU A 104 -57.27 -18.27 -15.29
C GLU A 104 -58.71 -18.35 -15.81
N ASN A 105 -59.19 -17.30 -16.46
CA ASN A 105 -60.52 -17.30 -17.08
C ASN A 105 -60.65 -18.39 -18.16
N GLU A 106 -59.61 -18.62 -18.95
CA GLU A 106 -59.57 -19.69 -19.95
C GLU A 106 -59.63 -21.08 -19.29
N LEU A 107 -58.83 -21.31 -18.25
CA LEU A 107 -58.84 -22.56 -17.49
C LEU A 107 -60.23 -22.86 -16.90
N ILE A 108 -60.84 -21.88 -16.25
CA ILE A 108 -62.18 -22.01 -15.66
C ILE A 108 -63.21 -22.35 -16.75
N SER A 109 -63.12 -21.73 -17.93
CA SER A 109 -64.03 -22.01 -19.04
C SER A 109 -63.91 -23.45 -19.56
N VAL A 110 -62.68 -23.99 -19.57
CA VAL A 110 -62.42 -25.38 -19.96
C VAL A 110 -62.99 -26.34 -18.91
N GLU A 111 -62.73 -26.09 -17.63
CA GLU A 111 -63.24 -26.91 -16.52
C GLU A 111 -64.77 -26.92 -16.46
N THR A 112 -65.43 -25.80 -16.76
CA THR A 112 -66.89 -25.70 -16.76
C THR A 112 -67.51 -26.41 -17.97
N SER A 113 -66.74 -26.63 -19.03
CA SER A 113 -67.20 -27.29 -20.27
C SER A 113 -67.03 -28.81 -20.29
N LEU A 114 -66.42 -29.38 -19.24
CA LEU A 114 -66.30 -30.82 -18.98
C LEU A 114 -67.42 -31.29 -18.04
#